data_AF-A0A524CYU6-F1
#
_entry.id   AF-A0A524CYU6-F1
#
_cell.length_a   1.000
_cell.length_b   1.000
_cell.length_c   1.000
_cell.angle_alpha   90.00
_cell.angle_beta   90.00
_cell.angle_gamma   90.00
#
_symmetry.space_group_name_H-M   'P 1'
#
loop_
_entity.id
_entity.type
_entity.pdbx_description
1 polymer ?
#
loop_
_entity_poly.entity_id
_entity_poly.type
_entity_poly.pdbx_seq_one_letter_code
_entity_poly.pdbx_strand_id
1 'polypeptide(L)'
;MSDKRDDSEKGEIPEIEEEKPILFQFNDELQEFQELQFEEDLELYELLDSDFVLLFVDPKRYRVWVWHGNNVTTRMKFIAAKIAPKIRDEYGISYKITAVDEGDETMAFKIMAGLEEEIDYETIQEGPSYEGTEEDLELLDSLSREKILLLLEKVGLPEGFERKMVIVKNKIFGYKEYERDYMGTSIKEKQLFPLENEIEDGNYLAKGYIPRMLLSFNNVILTELLKEKDGKAKIIQESEIEEKNISNSEKKEKAIR
;
A
#
# COMPACT_ATOMS: atom_id res chain seq x y z
N MET A 1 32.98 24.89 -38.13
CA MET A 1 32.21 23.64 -37.87
C MET A 1 32.43 23.28 -36.42
N SER A 2 31.54 23.79 -35.56
CA SER A 2 31.57 23.56 -34.12
C SER A 2 30.12 23.30 -33.74
N ASP A 3 29.75 22.03 -33.68
CA ASP A 3 28.42 21.55 -33.32
C ASP A 3 28.41 21.39 -31.80
N LYS A 4 27.95 22.42 -31.09
CA LYS A 4 27.51 22.30 -29.70
C LYS A 4 26.03 21.96 -29.78
N ARG A 5 25.66 20.72 -29.43
CA ARG A 5 24.27 20.37 -29.17
C ARG A 5 23.98 20.73 -27.73
N ASP A 6 23.05 21.67 -27.60
CA ASP A 6 22.41 22.10 -26.36
C ASP A 6 21.68 20.91 -25.74
N ASP A 7 22.02 20.58 -24.50
CA ASP A 7 21.21 19.74 -23.63
C ASP A 7 20.09 20.64 -23.06
N SER A 8 19.02 20.81 -23.82
CA SER A 8 17.81 21.50 -23.35
C SER A 8 16.70 20.51 -23.03
N GLU A 9 16.06 20.74 -21.88
CA GLU A 9 14.75 20.23 -21.44
C GLU A 9 14.77 18.88 -20.70
N LYS A 10 15.20 18.95 -19.43
CA LYS A 10 14.55 18.16 -18.37
C LYS A 10 13.09 18.61 -18.34
N GLY A 11 12.18 17.73 -18.70
CA GLY A 11 10.74 17.97 -18.62
C GLY A 11 10.34 18.30 -17.19
N GLU A 12 10.02 19.56 -16.95
CA GLU A 12 9.21 19.96 -15.81
C GLU A 12 7.82 19.37 -16.03
N ILE A 13 7.39 18.50 -15.10
CA ILE A 13 6.01 18.02 -15.06
C ILE A 13 5.17 19.25 -14.73
N PRO A 14 4.17 19.62 -15.56
CA PRO A 14 3.33 20.77 -15.26
C PRO A 14 2.63 20.53 -13.92
N GLU A 15 2.75 21.48 -13.00
CA GLU A 15 1.90 21.54 -11.81
C GLU A 15 0.45 21.58 -12.31
N ILE A 16 -0.30 20.52 -12.04
CA ILE A 16 -1.73 20.49 -12.31
C ILE A 16 -2.33 21.41 -11.26
N GLU A 17 -2.76 22.61 -11.68
CA GLU A 17 -3.55 23.50 -10.84
C GLU A 17 -4.76 22.70 -10.34
N GLU A 18 -4.88 22.54 -9.02
CA GLU A 18 -6.01 21.85 -8.41
C GLU A 18 -7.28 22.68 -8.63
N GLU A 19 -8.01 22.40 -9.70
CA GLU A 19 -9.32 23.01 -9.93
C GLU A 19 -10.30 22.55 -8.84
N LYS A 20 -10.62 23.47 -7.92
CA LYS A 20 -11.57 23.24 -6.82
C LYS A 20 -12.97 22.93 -7.37
N PRO A 21 -13.74 22.07 -6.69
CA PRO A 21 -15.10 21.77 -7.09
C PRO A 21 -16.04 22.97 -6.91
N ILE A 22 -17.00 23.10 -7.80
CA ILE A 22 -18.00 24.17 -7.81
C ILE A 22 -19.29 23.66 -7.17
N LEU A 23 -19.88 24.46 -6.28
CA LEU A 23 -21.06 24.07 -5.50
C LEU A 23 -22.31 24.84 -5.93
N PHE A 24 -23.43 24.12 -6.00
CA PHE A 24 -24.76 24.66 -6.21
C PHE A 24 -25.71 24.16 -5.13
N GLN A 25 -26.65 25.01 -4.72
CA GLN A 25 -27.77 24.66 -3.85
C GLN A 25 -29.08 24.69 -4.63
N PHE A 26 -29.91 23.67 -4.40
CA PHE A 26 -31.24 23.62 -4.99
C PHE A 26 -32.21 24.55 -4.24
N ASN A 27 -32.90 25.42 -5.00
CA ASN A 27 -33.96 26.28 -4.50
C ASN A 27 -35.34 25.69 -4.88
N ASP A 28 -36.12 25.25 -3.89
CA ASP A 28 -37.42 24.59 -4.14
C ASP A 28 -38.50 25.56 -4.66
N GLU A 29 -38.45 26.84 -4.29
CA GLU A 29 -39.41 27.85 -4.75
C GLU A 29 -39.22 28.18 -6.23
N LEU A 30 -37.96 28.35 -6.64
CA LEU A 30 -37.59 28.65 -8.03
C LEU A 30 -37.46 27.40 -8.89
N GLN A 31 -37.33 26.22 -8.28
CA GLN A 31 -37.05 24.94 -8.93
C GLN A 31 -35.78 25.01 -9.80
N GLU A 32 -34.72 25.63 -9.27
CA GLU A 32 -33.45 25.82 -9.97
C GLU A 32 -32.26 25.64 -9.01
N PHE A 33 -31.08 25.36 -9.57
CA PHE A 33 -29.82 25.37 -8.84
C PHE A 33 -29.23 26.78 -8.85
N GLN A 34 -28.74 27.22 -7.70
CA GLN A 34 -28.04 28.49 -7.53
C GLN A 34 -26.61 28.21 -7.07
N GLU A 35 -25.64 28.78 -7.76
CA GLU A 35 -24.23 28.65 -7.40
C GLU A 35 -23.99 29.28 -6.03
N LEU A 36 -23.31 28.54 -5.15
CA LEU A 36 -22.90 29.02 -3.84
C LEU A 36 -21.46 29.51 -3.91
N GLN A 37 -21.25 30.76 -3.53
CA GLN A 37 -19.91 31.29 -3.27
C GLN A 37 -19.56 31.02 -1.81
N PHE A 38 -18.46 30.32 -1.59
CA PHE A 38 -17.92 30.02 -0.26
C PHE A 38 -16.46 30.49 -0.18
N GLU A 39 -15.98 30.73 1.04
CA GLU A 39 -14.60 31.16 1.28
C GLU A 39 -13.61 30.03 0.91
N GLU A 40 -12.46 30.39 0.34
CA GLU A 40 -11.50 29.43 -0.20
C GLU A 40 -10.92 28.44 0.84
N ASP A 41 -11.02 28.78 2.12
CA ASP A 41 -10.49 28.02 3.27
C ASP A 41 -11.52 27.08 3.91
N LEU A 42 -12.77 27.08 3.43
CA LEU A 42 -13.84 26.28 4.02
C LEU A 42 -13.89 24.87 3.42
N GLU A 43 -13.85 23.87 4.28
CA GLU A 43 -13.98 22.46 3.90
C GLU A 43 -15.41 22.18 3.37
N LEU A 44 -15.52 21.50 2.23
CA LEU A 44 -16.81 21.28 1.56
C LEU A 44 -17.80 20.49 2.41
N TYR A 45 -17.31 19.61 3.30
CA TYR A 45 -18.17 18.84 4.19
C TYR A 45 -18.93 19.72 5.17
N GLU A 46 -18.42 20.89 5.52
CA GLU A 46 -19.09 21.84 6.42
C GLU A 46 -20.32 22.48 5.78
N LEU A 47 -20.43 22.39 4.45
CA LEU A 47 -21.56 22.88 3.68
C LEU A 47 -22.69 21.85 3.55
N LEU A 48 -22.46 20.59 3.97
CA LEU A 48 -23.46 19.53 3.93
C LEU A 48 -24.49 19.74 5.05
N ASP A 49 -25.71 20.13 4.66
CA ASP A 49 -26.82 20.40 5.57
C ASP A 49 -28.04 19.53 5.20
N SER A 50 -28.58 18.82 6.19
CA SER A 50 -29.68 17.86 6.01
C SER A 50 -30.94 18.45 5.37
N ASP A 51 -31.12 19.77 5.39
CA ASP A 51 -32.28 20.46 4.82
C ASP A 51 -32.11 20.82 3.33
N PHE A 52 -30.94 20.57 2.73
CA PHE A 52 -30.64 20.98 1.35
C PHE A 52 -30.34 19.84 0.39
N VAL A 53 -30.58 20.11 -0.89
CA VAL A 53 -30.04 19.31 -2.00
C VAL A 53 -28.91 20.12 -2.63
N LEU A 54 -27.72 19.55 -2.64
CA LEU A 54 -26.49 20.18 -3.09
C LEU A 54 -26.00 19.49 -4.36
N LEU A 55 -25.42 20.25 -5.27
CA LEU A 55 -24.79 19.73 -6.48
C LEU A 55 -23.35 20.22 -6.55
N PHE A 56 -22.41 19.28 -6.57
CA PHE A 56 -20.98 19.55 -6.68
C PHE A 56 -20.51 19.17 -8.07
N VAL A 57 -19.83 20.07 -8.76
CA VAL A 57 -19.10 19.78 -9.99
C VAL A 57 -17.65 19.56 -9.61
N ASP A 58 -17.14 18.34 -9.81
CA ASP A 58 -15.77 17.90 -9.51
C ASP A 58 -14.99 17.75 -10.84
N PRO A 59 -14.18 18.76 -11.22
CA PRO A 59 -13.37 18.71 -12.43
C PRO A 59 -12.29 17.64 -12.37
N LYS A 60 -11.65 17.47 -11.20
CA LYS A 60 -10.56 16.50 -10.97
C LYS A 60 -10.98 15.07 -11.35
N ARG A 61 -12.23 14.71 -11.06
CA ARG A 61 -12.76 13.35 -11.32
C ARG A 61 -13.80 13.27 -12.44
N TYR A 62 -14.00 14.36 -13.19
CA TYR A 62 -15.03 14.47 -14.24
C TYR A 62 -16.39 13.96 -13.76
N ARG A 63 -16.84 14.45 -12.60
CA ARG A 63 -18.04 13.95 -11.94
C ARG A 63 -18.89 15.09 -11.41
N VAL A 64 -20.21 14.92 -11.48
CA VAL A 64 -21.18 15.79 -10.83
C VAL A 64 -21.84 14.97 -9.74
N TRP A 65 -21.77 15.44 -8.50
CA TRP A 65 -22.39 14.82 -7.35
C TRP A 65 -23.68 15.54 -7.02
N VAL A 66 -24.77 14.81 -6.82
CA VAL A 66 -26.03 15.36 -6.29
C VAL A 66 -26.23 14.77 -4.91
N TRP A 67 -25.95 15.55 -3.87
CA TRP A 67 -26.09 15.13 -2.49
C TRP A 67 -27.47 15.56 -1.97
N HIS A 68 -28.16 14.63 -1.31
CA HIS A 68 -29.49 14.86 -0.76
C HIS A 68 -29.47 14.76 0.76
N GLY A 69 -29.75 15.88 1.43
CA GLY A 69 -29.99 15.89 2.86
C GLY A 69 -31.17 15.01 3.26
N ASN A 70 -31.15 14.51 4.48
CA ASN A 70 -32.13 13.55 5.00
C ASN A 70 -33.52 14.19 5.22
N ASN A 71 -33.60 15.50 5.42
CA ASN A 71 -34.84 16.23 5.66
C ASN A 71 -35.52 16.71 4.36
N VAL A 72 -34.87 16.57 3.20
CA VAL A 72 -35.42 17.04 1.93
C VAL A 72 -36.56 16.15 1.43
N THR A 73 -37.54 16.77 0.76
CA THR A 73 -38.71 16.03 0.25
C THR A 73 -38.36 15.22 -0.99
N THR A 74 -39.10 14.11 -1.23
CA THR A 74 -38.96 13.30 -2.46
C THR A 74 -39.15 14.15 -3.73
N ARG A 75 -40.02 15.17 -3.67
CA ARG A 75 -40.23 16.10 -4.78
C ARG A 75 -38.97 16.89 -5.11
N MET A 76 -38.28 17.43 -4.10
CA MET A 76 -37.02 18.15 -4.28
C MET A 76 -35.96 17.25 -4.93
N LYS A 77 -35.78 16.01 -4.43
CA LYS A 77 -34.85 15.03 -5.02
C LYS A 77 -35.14 14.79 -6.51
N PHE A 78 -36.42 14.63 -6.86
CA PHE A 78 -36.84 14.34 -8.23
C PHE A 78 -36.59 15.52 -9.18
N ILE A 79 -36.85 16.75 -8.73
CA ILE A 79 -36.63 17.95 -9.53
C ILE A 79 -35.14 18.22 -9.68
N ALA A 80 -34.36 18.11 -8.59
CA ALA A 80 -32.92 18.26 -8.61
C ALA A 80 -32.26 17.27 -9.60
N ALA A 81 -32.61 15.98 -9.53
CA ALA A 81 -32.11 14.97 -10.46
C ALA A 81 -32.47 15.26 -11.92
N LYS A 82 -33.64 15.89 -12.18
CA LYS A 82 -34.06 16.29 -13.52
C LYS A 82 -33.26 17.47 -14.06
N ILE A 83 -32.81 18.38 -13.20
CA ILE A 83 -32.09 19.60 -13.59
C ILE A 83 -30.57 19.36 -13.65
N ALA A 84 -30.04 18.46 -12.84
CA ALA A 84 -28.60 18.16 -12.77
C ALA A 84 -27.92 17.93 -14.15
N PRO A 85 -28.54 17.25 -15.14
CA PRO A 85 -27.97 17.13 -16.49
C PRO A 85 -27.72 18.46 -17.20
N LYS A 86 -28.59 19.46 -16.99
CA LYS A 86 -28.41 20.80 -17.58
C LYS A 86 -27.16 21.45 -17.03
N ILE A 87 -26.98 21.45 -15.71
CA ILE A 87 -25.78 22.00 -15.06
C ILE A 87 -24.54 21.24 -15.51
N ARG A 88 -24.58 19.90 -15.53
CA ARG A 88 -23.49 19.07 -16.04
C ARG A 88 -23.05 19.48 -17.45
N ASP A 89 -24.01 19.68 -18.36
CA ASP A 89 -23.72 19.98 -19.77
C ASP A 89 -23.05 21.35 -19.96
N GLU A 90 -23.18 22.28 -18.99
CA GLU A 90 -22.48 23.56 -18.99
C GLU A 90 -20.96 23.40 -18.73
N TYR A 91 -20.56 22.36 -18.00
CA TYR A 91 -19.15 22.07 -17.69
C TYR A 91 -18.55 21.00 -18.60
N GLY A 92 -19.33 19.98 -18.94
CA GLY A 92 -18.88 18.93 -19.84
C GLY A 92 -19.84 17.74 -19.90
N ILE A 93 -20.23 17.37 -21.12
CA ILE A 93 -21.08 16.20 -21.38
C ILE A 93 -20.46 14.86 -20.93
N SER A 94 -19.14 14.83 -20.75
CA SER A 94 -18.39 13.66 -20.28
C SER A 94 -18.54 13.40 -18.78
N TYR A 95 -19.03 14.38 -18.01
CA TYR A 95 -19.11 14.25 -16.57
C TYR A 95 -20.17 13.21 -16.19
N LYS A 96 -19.82 12.32 -15.26
CA LYS A 96 -20.77 11.33 -14.73
C LYS A 96 -21.59 11.96 -13.61
N ILE A 97 -22.92 11.86 -13.63
CA ILE A 97 -23.76 12.27 -12.50
C ILE A 97 -23.89 11.09 -11.53
N THR A 98 -23.63 11.34 -10.25
CA THR A 98 -23.82 10.38 -9.16
C THR A 98 -24.68 11.02 -8.07
N ALA A 99 -25.83 10.42 -7.79
CA ALA A 99 -26.67 10.78 -6.66
C ALA A 99 -26.14 10.13 -5.38
N VAL A 100 -26.14 10.86 -4.29
CA VAL A 100 -25.72 10.44 -2.95
C VAL A 100 -26.77 10.90 -1.96
N ASP A 101 -27.13 10.06 -1.01
CA ASP A 101 -28.04 10.41 0.09
C ASP A 101 -27.22 10.58 1.38
N GLU A 102 -27.66 11.48 2.25
CA GLU A 102 -27.04 11.70 3.56
C GLU A 102 -26.99 10.39 4.38
N GLY A 103 -25.79 10.04 4.85
CA GLY A 103 -25.53 8.81 5.59
C GLY A 103 -25.25 7.57 4.72
N ASP A 104 -25.41 7.68 3.40
CA ASP A 104 -25.02 6.65 2.42
C ASP A 104 -23.94 7.19 1.45
N GLU A 105 -23.07 8.07 1.96
CA GLU A 105 -21.98 8.65 1.18
C GLU A 105 -20.94 7.59 0.77
N THR A 106 -20.76 7.45 -0.55
CA THR A 106 -19.67 6.63 -1.08
C THR A 106 -18.30 7.18 -0.68
N MET A 107 -17.31 6.30 -0.55
CA MET A 107 -15.92 6.67 -0.28
C MET A 107 -15.41 7.78 -1.23
N ALA A 108 -15.71 7.65 -2.52
CA ALA A 108 -15.31 8.64 -3.52
C ALA A 108 -15.96 10.02 -3.32
N PHE A 109 -17.18 10.08 -2.77
CA PHE A 109 -17.81 11.35 -2.40
C PHE A 109 -17.16 11.94 -1.16
N LYS A 110 -16.89 11.12 -0.13
CA LYS A 110 -16.24 11.58 1.10
C LYS A 110 -14.87 12.19 0.82
N ILE A 111 -14.08 11.57 -0.04
CA ILE A 111 -12.79 12.14 -0.47
C ILE A 111 -12.98 13.45 -1.24
N MET A 112 -14.01 13.56 -2.08
CA MET A 112 -14.32 14.82 -2.78
C MET A 112 -14.71 15.94 -1.81
N ALA A 113 -15.53 15.61 -0.81
CA ALA A 113 -16.04 16.58 0.16
C ALA A 113 -15.04 16.96 1.26
N GLY A 114 -13.84 16.37 1.29
CA GLY A 114 -12.86 16.59 2.36
C GLY A 114 -13.13 15.80 3.65
N LEU A 115 -14.08 14.84 3.64
CA LEU A 115 -14.39 13.99 4.80
C LEU A 115 -13.34 12.89 5.03
N GLU A 116 -12.65 12.46 3.98
CA GLU A 116 -11.60 11.45 4.03
C GLU A 116 -10.44 11.88 3.11
N GLU A 117 -9.20 11.56 3.47
CA GLU A 117 -8.05 11.85 2.62
C GLU A 117 -8.00 10.88 1.43
N GLU A 118 -7.59 11.36 0.25
CA GLU A 118 -7.35 10.49 -0.90
C GLU A 118 -6.15 9.60 -0.59
N ILE A 119 -6.41 8.35 -0.22
CA ILE A 119 -5.35 7.37 -0.01
C ILE A 119 -4.73 7.08 -1.38
N ASP A 120 -3.56 7.66 -1.63
CA ASP A 120 -2.75 7.30 -2.77
C ASP A 120 -2.12 5.92 -2.53
N TYR A 121 -2.81 4.90 -3.04
CA TYR A 121 -2.39 3.51 -3.02
C TYR A 121 -1.07 3.27 -3.78
N GLU A 122 -0.56 4.25 -4.55
CA GLU A 122 0.77 4.16 -5.16
C GLU A 122 1.90 4.49 -4.16
N THR A 123 1.61 5.24 -3.09
CA THR A 123 2.62 5.69 -2.10
C THR A 123 2.69 4.90 -0.79
N ILE A 124 1.61 4.24 -0.36
CA ILE A 124 1.58 3.60 0.98
C ILE A 124 1.50 2.07 0.83
N GLN A 125 2.66 1.45 0.65
CA GLN A 125 2.84 0.02 0.87
C GLN A 125 3.36 -0.19 2.30
N GLU A 126 2.45 -0.40 3.26
CA GLU A 126 2.82 -0.88 4.59
C GLU A 126 3.24 -2.35 4.51
N GLY A 127 4.49 -2.58 4.11
CA GLY A 127 5.14 -3.86 4.27
C GLY A 127 5.34 -4.19 5.76
N PRO A 128 5.56 -5.48 6.11
CA PRO A 128 5.78 -5.86 7.50
C PRO A 128 6.96 -5.11 8.11
N SER A 129 6.70 -4.28 9.11
CA SER A 129 7.72 -3.50 9.82
C SER A 129 8.51 -4.42 10.74
N TYR A 130 9.74 -4.74 10.34
CA TYR A 130 10.74 -5.33 11.22
C TYR A 130 11.69 -4.23 11.70
N GLU A 131 11.77 -4.06 13.01
CA GLU A 131 12.73 -3.17 13.68
C GLU A 131 14.14 -3.82 13.64
N GLY A 132 14.91 -3.52 12.61
CA GLY A 132 16.35 -3.82 12.55
C GLY A 132 17.18 -2.76 13.29
N THR A 133 18.46 -3.03 13.53
CA THR A 133 19.40 -2.04 14.13
C THR A 133 20.32 -1.45 13.07
N GLU A 134 20.95 -0.29 13.33
CA GLU A 134 21.96 0.31 12.43
C GLU A 134 23.13 -0.64 12.10
N GLU A 135 23.45 -1.58 13.02
CA GLU A 135 24.41 -2.65 12.78
C GLU A 135 24.00 -3.58 11.62
N ASP A 136 22.68 -3.80 11.43
CA ASP A 136 22.15 -4.61 10.33
C ASP A 136 22.32 -3.91 8.97
N LEU A 137 22.29 -2.58 8.94
CA LEU A 137 22.49 -1.75 7.74
C LEU A 137 23.96 -1.75 7.26
N GLU A 138 24.93 -1.65 8.18
CA GLU A 138 26.35 -1.79 7.83
C GLU A 138 26.72 -3.23 7.40
N LEU A 139 26.01 -4.22 7.94
CA LEU A 139 26.14 -5.62 7.53
C LEU A 139 25.71 -5.83 6.08
N LEU A 140 24.62 -5.17 5.65
CA LEU A 140 23.99 -5.25 4.32
C LEU A 140 24.88 -4.74 3.17
N ASP A 141 25.65 -3.68 3.40
CA ASP A 141 26.53 -3.09 2.38
C ASP A 141 27.80 -3.91 2.13
N SER A 142 28.18 -4.75 3.09
CA SER A 142 29.48 -5.43 3.11
C SER A 142 29.41 -6.96 2.99
N LEU A 143 28.27 -7.51 2.55
CA LEU A 143 27.96 -8.95 2.54
C LEU A 143 28.93 -9.78 1.66
N SER A 144 29.99 -10.30 2.27
CA SER A 144 30.75 -11.46 1.76
C SER A 144 30.01 -12.76 2.08
N ARG A 145 30.36 -13.88 1.42
CA ARG A 145 29.70 -15.19 1.62
C ARG A 145 29.77 -15.66 3.08
N GLU A 146 30.86 -15.33 3.76
CA GLU A 146 31.11 -15.65 5.16
C GLU A 146 30.14 -14.90 6.09
N LYS A 147 29.84 -13.63 5.79
CA LYS A 147 28.88 -12.84 6.58
C LYS A 147 27.45 -13.33 6.41
N ILE A 148 27.08 -13.75 5.21
CA ILE A 148 25.76 -14.36 4.96
C ILE A 148 25.61 -15.62 5.81
N LEU A 149 26.65 -16.47 5.88
CA LEU A 149 26.64 -17.66 6.74
C LEU A 149 26.48 -17.31 8.22
N LEU A 150 27.21 -16.31 8.72
CA LEU A 150 27.08 -15.84 10.12
C LEU A 150 25.65 -15.36 10.43
N LEU A 151 25.03 -14.59 9.54
CA LEU A 151 23.65 -14.14 9.69
C LEU A 151 22.68 -15.32 9.72
N LEU A 152 22.84 -16.27 8.80
CA LEU A 152 22.02 -17.48 8.71
C LEU A 152 22.18 -18.40 9.93
N GLU A 153 23.31 -18.36 10.62
CA GLU A 153 23.53 -19.03 11.89
C GLU A 153 22.87 -18.33 13.06
N LYS A 154 23.02 -17.00 13.15
CA LYS A 154 22.39 -16.17 14.21
C LYS A 154 20.87 -16.29 14.18
N VAL A 155 20.27 -16.28 12.99
CA VAL A 155 18.82 -16.34 12.80
C VAL A 155 18.25 -17.73 13.05
N GLY A 156 19.06 -18.77 12.85
CA GLY A 156 18.65 -20.15 13.03
C GLY A 156 17.70 -20.69 11.94
N LEU A 157 17.61 -22.02 11.91
CA LEU A 157 16.72 -22.76 11.03
C LEU A 157 15.40 -23.06 11.77
N PRO A 158 14.24 -22.76 11.18
CA PRO A 158 12.96 -23.13 11.76
C PRO A 158 12.83 -24.65 11.91
N GLU A 159 12.13 -25.09 12.96
CA GLU A 159 11.94 -26.51 13.26
C GLU A 159 11.18 -27.21 12.13
N GLY A 160 11.67 -28.38 11.71
CA GLY A 160 11.06 -29.16 10.62
C GLY A 160 11.43 -28.69 9.22
N PHE A 161 12.36 -27.74 9.07
CA PHE A 161 12.80 -27.25 7.76
C PHE A 161 14.27 -27.57 7.44
N GLU A 162 14.54 -27.72 6.15
CA GLU A 162 15.87 -27.74 5.58
C GLU A 162 16.09 -26.50 4.70
N ARG A 163 17.19 -25.80 4.90
CA ARG A 163 17.59 -24.74 3.97
C ARG A 163 18.16 -25.36 2.70
N LYS A 164 17.62 -24.99 1.54
CA LYS A 164 18.10 -25.50 0.25
C LYS A 164 18.73 -24.40 -0.59
N MET A 165 18.15 -23.21 -0.59
CA MET A 165 18.68 -22.09 -1.36
C MET A 165 18.56 -20.79 -0.57
N VAL A 166 19.39 -19.82 -0.93
CA VAL A 166 19.41 -18.48 -0.35
C VAL A 166 19.57 -17.47 -1.48
N ILE A 167 18.68 -16.49 -1.53
CA ILE A 167 18.72 -15.36 -2.47
C ILE A 167 19.21 -14.15 -1.69
N VAL A 168 20.27 -13.52 -2.17
CA VAL A 168 20.85 -12.32 -1.57
C VAL A 168 21.03 -11.28 -2.67
N LYS A 169 20.35 -10.13 -2.54
CA LYS A 169 20.26 -9.10 -3.58
C LYS A 169 19.80 -9.72 -4.91
N ASN A 170 20.67 -9.74 -5.92
CA ASN A 170 20.39 -10.29 -7.26
C ASN A 170 21.04 -11.66 -7.52
N LYS A 171 21.54 -12.34 -6.49
CA LYS A 171 22.22 -13.64 -6.62
C LYS A 171 21.50 -14.72 -5.85
N ILE A 172 21.43 -15.90 -6.46
CA ILE A 172 20.90 -17.10 -5.84
C ILE A 172 22.02 -18.11 -5.57
N PHE A 173 22.00 -18.69 -4.39
CA PHE A 173 22.98 -19.67 -3.92
C PHE A 173 22.28 -20.95 -3.48
N GLY A 174 22.90 -22.09 -3.78
CA GLY A 174 22.57 -23.36 -3.14
C GLY A 174 23.22 -23.42 -1.75
N TYR A 175 22.51 -23.95 -0.77
CA TYR A 175 23.02 -24.19 0.59
C TYR A 175 23.24 -25.69 0.78
N LYS A 176 24.43 -26.07 1.25
CA LYS A 176 24.75 -27.47 1.63
C LYS A 176 25.53 -27.49 2.95
N GLU A 177 25.26 -28.52 3.75
CA GLU A 177 26.00 -28.85 4.96
C GLU A 177 26.85 -30.10 4.69
N TYR A 178 28.14 -30.04 5.00
CA TYR A 178 29.03 -31.18 4.91
C TYR A 178 29.45 -31.61 6.30
N GLU A 179 29.45 -32.91 6.57
CA GLU A 179 30.14 -33.47 7.72
C GLU A 179 31.60 -33.69 7.33
N ARG A 180 32.51 -32.96 7.98
CA ARG A 180 33.95 -33.21 7.86
C ARG A 180 34.48 -33.70 9.20
N ASP A 181 35.13 -34.86 9.16
CA ASP A 181 35.82 -35.41 10.30
C ASP A 181 37.17 -34.74 10.45
N TYR A 182 37.28 -33.83 11.42
CA TYR A 182 38.55 -33.26 11.83
C TYR A 182 39.01 -33.96 13.10
N MET A 183 40.05 -34.79 12.98
CA MET A 183 40.72 -35.43 14.12
C MET A 183 39.76 -36.21 15.05
N GLY A 184 38.77 -36.89 14.48
CA GLY A 184 37.78 -37.70 15.23
C GLY A 184 36.57 -36.92 15.74
N THR A 185 36.47 -35.63 15.47
CA THR A 185 35.26 -34.82 15.71
C THR A 185 34.60 -34.49 14.37
N SER A 186 33.36 -34.92 14.19
CA SER A 186 32.55 -34.58 13.02
C SER A 186 32.04 -33.14 13.14
N ILE A 187 32.56 -32.22 12.33
CA ILE A 187 32.13 -30.82 12.29
C ILE A 187 31.24 -30.62 11.06
N LYS A 188 30.07 -30.01 11.27
CA LYS A 188 29.16 -29.62 10.19
C LYS A 188 29.59 -28.28 9.61
N GLU A 189 30.22 -28.32 8.45
CA GLU A 189 30.64 -27.13 7.71
C GLU A 189 29.54 -26.71 6.73
N LYS A 190 29.07 -25.47 6.87
CA LYS A 190 27.99 -24.90 6.05
C LYS A 190 28.58 -24.06 4.94
N GLN A 191 28.12 -24.24 3.71
CA GLN A 191 28.67 -23.51 2.57
C GLN A 191 27.59 -23.13 1.56
N LEU A 192 27.75 -21.92 0.99
CA LEU A 192 26.95 -21.39 -0.11
C LEU A 192 27.68 -21.57 -1.44
N PHE A 193 26.97 -22.04 -2.45
CA PHE A 193 27.50 -22.30 -3.80
C PHE A 193 26.71 -21.52 -4.85
N PRO A 194 27.37 -20.98 -5.89
CA PRO A 194 26.63 -20.57 -7.08
C PRO A 194 25.88 -21.77 -7.67
N LEU A 195 24.74 -21.51 -8.32
CA LEU A 195 24.03 -22.56 -9.02
C LEU A 195 24.84 -23.01 -10.26
N GLU A 196 24.74 -24.30 -10.58
CA GLU A 196 25.41 -24.88 -11.75
C GLU A 196 24.78 -24.42 -13.07
N ASN A 197 23.45 -24.22 -13.07
CA ASN A 197 22.70 -23.77 -14.23
C ASN A 197 22.08 -22.40 -13.96
N GLU A 198 22.03 -21.58 -15.00
CA GLU A 198 21.25 -20.35 -15.00
C GLU A 198 19.75 -20.69 -14.90
N ILE A 199 19.02 -19.88 -14.13
CA ILE A 199 17.57 -20.00 -14.01
C ILE A 199 16.97 -19.14 -15.12
N GLU A 200 16.04 -19.71 -15.88
CA GLU A 200 15.33 -18.97 -16.94
C GLU A 200 14.44 -17.86 -16.33
N ASP A 201 14.13 -16.82 -17.09
CA ASP A 201 13.19 -15.81 -16.62
C ASP A 201 11.75 -16.36 -16.64
N GLY A 202 10.98 -16.12 -15.59
CA GLY A 202 9.60 -16.62 -15.53
C GLY A 202 8.92 -16.46 -14.18
N ASN A 203 7.66 -16.91 -14.11
CA ASN A 203 6.86 -16.91 -12.88
C ASN A 203 7.17 -18.15 -12.05
N TYR A 204 7.85 -17.96 -10.92
CA TYR A 204 8.24 -19.05 -10.03
C TYR A 204 7.36 -19.09 -8.77
N LEU A 205 6.57 -20.15 -8.63
CA LEU A 205 5.79 -20.41 -7.41
C LEU A 205 6.60 -21.11 -6.30
N ALA A 206 7.91 -21.30 -6.51
CA ALA A 206 8.80 -22.06 -5.61
C ALA A 206 8.22 -23.42 -5.18
N LYS A 207 7.62 -24.17 -6.12
CA LYS A 207 6.87 -25.41 -5.83
C LYS A 207 7.69 -26.41 -5.00
N GLY A 208 7.19 -26.78 -3.83
CA GLY A 208 7.86 -27.71 -2.90
C GLY A 208 8.87 -27.05 -1.97
N TYR A 209 8.95 -25.72 -1.99
CA TYR A 209 9.73 -24.90 -1.08
C TYR A 209 8.83 -23.83 -0.44
N ILE A 210 9.21 -23.37 0.75
CA ILE A 210 8.58 -22.26 1.43
C ILE A 210 9.59 -21.11 1.46
N PRO A 211 9.28 -19.96 0.82
CA PRO A 211 10.11 -18.79 0.94
C PRO A 211 10.00 -18.19 2.35
N ARG A 212 11.13 -17.93 2.99
CA ARG A 212 11.22 -17.17 4.24
C ARG A 212 12.03 -15.92 3.99
N MET A 213 11.45 -14.76 4.25
CA MET A 213 12.10 -13.47 4.07
C MET A 213 12.72 -12.99 5.39
N LEU A 214 13.96 -12.54 5.34
CA LEU A 214 14.60 -11.81 6.44
C LEU A 214 14.60 -10.33 6.06
N LEU A 215 13.96 -9.51 6.89
CA LEU A 215 13.72 -8.09 6.64
C LEU A 215 14.51 -7.23 7.62
N SER A 216 14.92 -6.04 7.21
CA SER A 216 15.43 -4.97 8.09
C SER A 216 15.07 -3.61 7.51
N PHE A 217 14.40 -2.74 8.29
CA PHE A 217 13.93 -1.42 7.84
C PHE A 217 13.21 -1.45 6.49
N ASN A 218 12.23 -2.36 6.34
CA ASN A 218 11.48 -2.59 5.10
C ASN A 218 12.33 -3.05 3.89
N ASN A 219 13.60 -3.38 4.08
CA ASN A 219 14.47 -3.96 3.06
C ASN A 219 14.58 -5.47 3.22
N VAL A 220 14.51 -6.19 2.10
CA VAL A 220 14.78 -7.63 2.08
C VAL A 220 16.29 -7.85 2.17
N ILE A 221 16.74 -8.34 3.33
CA ILE A 221 18.16 -8.69 3.54
C ILE A 221 18.52 -9.93 2.73
N LEU A 222 17.71 -10.98 2.88
CA LEU A 222 17.82 -12.22 2.12
C LEU A 222 16.51 -12.99 2.11
N THR A 223 16.37 -13.88 1.15
CA THR A 223 15.26 -14.83 1.07
C THR A 223 15.79 -16.26 1.13
N GLU A 224 15.30 -17.06 2.06
CA GLU A 224 15.60 -18.48 2.17
C GLU A 224 14.52 -19.29 1.43
N LEU A 225 14.92 -20.28 0.64
CA LEU A 225 14.00 -21.30 0.15
C LEU A 225 14.17 -22.55 1.01
N LEU A 226 13.19 -22.77 1.87
CA LEU A 226 13.16 -23.86 2.83
C LEU A 226 12.38 -25.04 2.26
N LYS A 227 12.85 -26.27 2.49
CA LYS A 227 12.12 -27.49 2.17
C LYS A 227 11.69 -28.14 3.47
N GLU A 228 10.42 -28.52 3.57
CA GLU A 228 9.91 -29.25 4.72
C GLU A 228 10.59 -30.62 4.84
N LYS A 229 10.95 -30.99 6.07
CA LYS A 229 11.39 -32.34 6.45
C LYS A 229 10.21 -33.09 7.08
N ASP A 230 9.82 -34.19 6.44
CA ASP A 230 8.97 -35.25 7.01
C ASP A 230 7.65 -34.80 7.68
N GLY A 231 6.98 -33.76 7.17
CA GLY A 231 5.64 -33.37 7.64
C GLY A 231 5.61 -32.73 9.04
N LYS A 232 6.76 -32.28 9.56
CA LYS A 232 6.91 -31.72 10.92
C LYS A 232 7.07 -30.20 10.94
N ALA A 233 6.84 -29.52 9.82
CA ALA A 233 6.95 -28.07 9.78
C ALA A 233 5.88 -27.40 10.64
N LYS A 234 6.30 -26.63 11.64
CA LYS A 234 5.43 -25.63 12.26
C LYS A 234 5.42 -24.40 11.37
N ILE A 235 4.37 -24.26 10.56
CA ILE A 235 4.09 -23.03 9.83
C ILE A 235 3.36 -22.12 10.81
N ILE A 236 3.99 -21.01 11.21
CA ILE A 236 3.31 -19.99 12.02
C ILE A 236 2.23 -19.37 11.12
N GLN A 237 0.96 -19.64 11.42
CA GLN A 237 -0.18 -19.03 10.74
C GLN A 237 -0.48 -17.66 11.35
N GLU A 238 -1.10 -16.75 10.58
CA GLU A 238 -1.44 -15.38 11.01
C GLU A 238 -2.17 -15.34 12.36
N SER A 239 -3.00 -16.35 12.65
CA SER A 239 -3.73 -16.48 13.92
C SER A 239 -2.81 -16.60 15.16
N GLU A 240 -1.62 -17.19 15.03
CA GLU A 240 -0.66 -17.31 16.14
C GLU A 240 0.14 -16.02 16.38
N ILE A 241 0.16 -15.11 15.39
CA ILE A 241 0.82 -13.80 15.46
C ILE A 241 -0.08 -12.82 16.21
N GLU A 242 -1.38 -12.84 15.93
CA GLU A 242 -2.39 -12.03 16.63
C GLU A 242 -2.44 -12.34 18.14
N GLU A 243 -2.46 -13.63 18.52
CA GLU A 243 -2.48 -14.03 19.93
C GLU A 243 -1.21 -13.60 20.70
N LYS A 244 -0.04 -13.61 20.05
CA LYS A 244 1.22 -13.13 20.65
C LYS A 244 1.24 -11.61 20.82
N ASN A 245 0.67 -10.87 19.87
CA ASN A 245 0.58 -9.42 19.94
C ASN A 245 -0.37 -8.96 21.06
N ILE A 246 -1.51 -9.64 21.23
CA ILE A 246 -2.45 -9.41 22.34
C ILE A 246 -1.80 -9.76 23.70
N SER A 247 -1.09 -10.89 23.78
CA SER A 247 -0.39 -11.28 25.02
C SER A 247 0.72 -10.29 25.44
N ASN A 248 1.41 -9.69 24.48
CA ASN A 248 2.48 -8.73 24.76
C ASN A 248 1.95 -7.33 25.11
N SER A 249 0.80 -6.90 24.57
CA SER A 249 0.16 -5.64 24.95
C SER A 249 -0.36 -5.70 26.40
N GLU A 250 -0.98 -6.81 26.80
CA GLU A 250 -1.47 -7.04 28.17
C GLU A 250 -0.34 -7.08 29.22
N LYS A 251 0.85 -7.57 28.84
CA LYS A 251 2.03 -7.56 29.71
C LYS A 251 2.64 -6.17 29.86
N LYS A 252 2.59 -5.32 28.82
CA LYS A 252 3.03 -3.93 28.89
C LYS A 252 2.10 -3.09 29.79
N GLU A 253 0.79 -3.30 29.75
CA GLU A 253 -0.16 -2.60 30.63
C GLU A 253 0.01 -2.95 32.12
N LYS A 254 0.38 -4.20 32.44
CA LYS A 254 0.65 -4.63 33.82
C LYS A 254 1.98 -4.14 34.40
N ALA A 255 2.91 -3.67 33.57
CA ALA A 255 4.20 -3.15 34.04
C ALA A 255 4.18 -1.63 34.32
N ILE A 256 3.09 -0.94 33.98
CA ILE A 256 2.92 0.52 34.12
C ILE A 256 1.97 0.88 35.28
N ARG A 257 1.41 -0.12 35.99
CA ARG A 257 0.67 0.05 37.25
C ARG A 257 1.46 -0.51 38.42
#